data_AF-A0A975GHR1-F1
#
_entry.id   AF-A0A975GHR1-F1
#
_cell.length_a   1.000
_cell.length_b   1.000
_cell.length_c   1.000
_cell.angle_alpha   90.00
_cell.angle_beta   90.00
_cell.angle_gamma   90.00
#
_symmetry.space_group_name_H-M   'P 1'
#
loop_
_entity.id
_entity.type
_entity.pdbx_description
1 polymer ?
#
loop_
_entity_poly.entity_id
_entity_poly.type
_entity_poly.pdbx_seq_one_letter_code
_entity_poly.pdbx_strand_id
1 'polypeptide(L)'
;MIISNTTPISNFLHLNRIDILQHMFKQILKNAVKRFKMGKYEMIIYWSEEDNSFIVEIPELPGCMADGQTYQEAVSNAEIIIKEWIETAKEMDRDIPKPKGKLMYA
;
A
#
# COMPACT_ATOMS: atom_id res chain seq x y z
N MET A 1 41.59 30.13 -26.06
CA MET A 1 40.57 29.37 -26.81
C MET A 1 39.50 28.97 -25.81
N ILE A 2 38.54 29.87 -25.56
CA ILE A 2 37.39 29.62 -24.70
C ILE A 2 36.29 29.14 -25.63
N ILE A 3 35.84 27.90 -25.47
CA ILE A 3 34.58 27.43 -26.04
C ILE A 3 33.71 27.08 -24.85
N SER A 4 32.92 28.08 -24.45
CA SER A 4 31.75 27.93 -23.60
C SER A 4 30.76 27.00 -24.30
N ASN A 5 30.56 25.79 -23.78
CA ASN A 5 29.36 25.01 -24.10
C ASN A 5 28.20 25.62 -23.32
N THR A 6 27.69 26.69 -23.90
CA THR A 6 26.33 27.14 -23.73
C THR A 6 25.41 25.96 -23.97
N THR A 7 24.54 25.67 -23.01
CA THR A 7 23.27 25.01 -23.29
C THR A 7 22.44 25.94 -24.17
N PRO A 8 22.03 25.48 -25.36
CA PRO A 8 20.67 25.78 -25.80
C PRO A 8 20.05 24.46 -26.27
N ILE A 9 18.77 24.19 -26.02
CA ILE A 9 17.65 24.91 -26.62
C ILE A 9 16.44 24.55 -25.74
N SER A 10 15.96 25.57 -25.03
CA SER A 10 14.54 25.91 -24.98
C SER A 10 13.53 24.80 -25.29
N ASN A 11 13.05 24.11 -24.26
CA ASN A 11 11.66 23.64 -24.24
C ASN A 11 11.04 23.58 -22.84
N PHE A 12 11.62 24.33 -21.88
CA PHE A 12 11.13 24.39 -20.50
C PHE A 12 10.41 25.70 -20.16
N LEU A 13 9.69 26.28 -21.12
CA LEU A 13 8.86 27.47 -20.91
C LEU A 13 7.49 27.35 -21.60
N HIS A 14 6.82 26.21 -21.44
CA HIS A 14 5.38 26.12 -21.65
C HIS A 14 4.81 24.90 -20.90
N LEU A 15 5.01 24.85 -19.58
CA LEU A 15 4.14 24.02 -18.75
C LEU A 15 2.87 24.83 -18.52
N ASN A 16 1.78 24.47 -19.19
CA ASN A 16 0.49 25.09 -18.90
C ASN A 16 0.15 24.81 -17.43
N ARG A 17 -0.61 25.70 -16.77
CA ARG A 17 -1.11 25.49 -15.38
C ARG A 17 -1.75 24.10 -15.23
N ILE A 18 -2.38 23.60 -16.29
CA ILE A 18 -2.97 22.26 -16.38
C ILE A 18 -1.89 21.17 -16.30
N ASP A 19 -0.74 21.31 -16.93
CA ASP A 19 0.33 20.29 -16.91
C ASP A 19 0.97 20.16 -15.53
N ILE A 20 1.16 21.29 -14.83
CA ILE A 20 1.66 21.30 -13.44
C ILE A 20 0.62 20.69 -12.50
N LEU A 21 -0.66 21.02 -12.67
CA LEU A 21 -1.74 20.42 -11.89
C LEU A 21 -1.92 18.93 -12.18
N GLN A 22 -1.80 18.50 -13.44
CA GLN A 22 -1.82 17.09 -13.83
C GLN A 22 -0.62 16.35 -13.25
N HIS A 23 0.57 16.95 -13.25
CA HIS A 23 1.76 16.33 -12.67
C HIS A 23 1.68 16.26 -11.14
N MET A 24 1.22 17.32 -10.47
CA MET A 24 1.00 17.34 -9.02
C MET A 24 -0.12 16.38 -8.61
N PHE A 25 -1.23 16.34 -9.33
CA PHE A 25 -2.34 15.40 -9.07
C PHE A 25 -1.90 13.96 -9.31
N LYS A 26 -1.13 13.71 -10.38
CA LYS A 26 -0.50 12.41 -10.64
C LYS A 26 0.50 12.05 -9.54
N GLN A 27 1.23 13.00 -8.95
CA GLN A 27 2.18 12.75 -7.87
C GLN A 27 1.47 12.51 -6.52
N ILE A 28 0.38 13.23 -6.23
CA ILE A 28 -0.52 12.99 -5.10
C ILE A 28 -1.17 11.60 -5.24
N LEU A 29 -1.70 11.27 -6.42
CA LEU A 29 -2.23 9.95 -6.72
C LEU A 29 -1.14 8.88 -6.71
N LYS A 30 0.09 9.15 -7.12
CA LYS A 30 1.21 8.19 -7.08
C LYS A 30 1.71 7.93 -5.66
N ASN A 31 1.52 8.88 -4.75
CA ASN A 31 1.78 8.72 -3.32
C ASN A 31 0.60 8.03 -2.61
N ALA A 32 -0.65 8.40 -2.94
CA ALA A 32 -1.87 7.77 -2.42
C ALA A 32 -2.06 6.34 -2.93
N VAL A 33 -1.68 6.08 -4.19
CA VAL A 33 -1.72 4.79 -4.90
C VAL A 33 -0.29 4.27 -5.10
N LYS A 34 0.63 4.51 -4.15
CA LYS A 34 1.91 3.80 -4.16
C LYS A 34 1.56 2.31 -4.17
N ARG A 35 1.72 1.67 -5.33
CA ARG A 35 1.52 0.24 -5.53
C ARG A 35 2.54 -0.48 -4.64
N PHE A 36 2.20 -0.62 -3.37
CA PHE A 36 2.76 -1.65 -2.54
C PHE A 36 2.29 -2.94 -3.20
N LYS A 37 3.23 -3.68 -3.81
CA LYS A 37 3.02 -5.11 -3.97
C LYS A 37 2.67 -5.59 -2.57
N MET A 38 1.40 -5.92 -2.33
CA MET A 38 1.03 -6.54 -1.07
C MET A 38 1.99 -7.70 -0.86
N GLY A 39 2.65 -7.67 0.30
CA GLY A 39 3.38 -8.83 0.76
C GLY A 39 2.42 -10.00 0.66
N LYS A 40 2.90 -11.15 0.19
CA LYS A 40 2.11 -12.37 0.07
C LYS A 40 1.87 -12.95 1.47
N TYR A 41 1.30 -12.14 2.37
CA TYR A 41 0.96 -12.52 3.73
C TYR A 41 -0.17 -13.53 3.66
N GLU A 42 -0.10 -14.53 4.52
CA GLU A 42 -1.17 -15.48 4.66
C GLU A 42 -2.37 -14.84 5.34
N MET A 43 -3.56 -15.14 4.82
CA MET A 43 -4.85 -14.73 5.40
C MET A 43 -5.59 -15.99 5.80
N ILE A 44 -5.94 -16.09 7.07
CA ILE A 44 -6.84 -17.12 7.59
C ILE A 44 -8.22 -16.51 7.65
N ILE A 45 -9.20 -17.13 6.99
CA ILE A 45 -10.57 -16.63 6.93
C ILE A 45 -11.52 -17.64 7.57
N TYR A 46 -12.36 -17.18 8.48
CA TYR A 46 -13.37 -18.01 9.15
C TYR A 46 -14.63 -17.21 9.49
N TRP A 47 -15.74 -17.89 9.74
CA TRP A 47 -16.97 -17.27 10.24
C TRP A 47 -16.91 -17.14 11.76
N SER A 48 -17.21 -15.95 12.28
CA SER A 48 -17.41 -15.69 13.71
C SER A 48 -18.90 -15.67 14.02
N GLU A 49 -19.37 -16.62 14.83
CA GLU A 49 -20.75 -16.60 15.33
C GLU A 49 -20.99 -15.46 16.34
N GLU A 50 -19.94 -15.00 17.02
CA GLU A 50 -20.00 -13.89 17.99
C GLU A 50 -20.22 -12.56 17.25
N ASP A 51 -19.43 -12.32 16.20
CA ASP A 51 -19.46 -11.07 15.43
C ASP A 51 -20.48 -11.11 14.28
N ASN A 52 -21.03 -12.30 13.96
CA ASN A 52 -21.88 -12.56 12.81
C ASN A 52 -21.26 -12.04 11.50
N SER A 53 -19.97 -12.32 11.32
CA SER A 53 -19.19 -11.83 10.18
C SER A 53 -18.04 -12.79 9.83
N PHE A 54 -17.50 -12.64 8.62
CA PHE A 54 -16.24 -13.27 8.24
C PHE A 54 -15.08 -12.48 8.84
N ILE A 55 -14.22 -13.19 9.56
CA ILE A 55 -13.00 -12.66 10.15
C ILE A 55 -11.81 -13.10 9.31
N VAL A 56 -10.91 -12.16 9.03
CA VAL A 56 -9.61 -12.40 8.41
C VAL A 56 -8.52 -12.07 9.40
N GLU A 57 -7.67 -13.04 9.72
CA GLU A 57 -6.47 -12.86 10.55
C GLU A 57 -5.21 -13.03 9.69
N ILE A 58 -4.17 -12.24 9.99
CA ILE A 58 -2.85 -12.34 9.37
C ILE A 58 -1.85 -12.77 10.44
N PRO A 59 -1.54 -14.09 10.56
CA PRO A 59 -0.70 -14.62 11.64
C PRO A 59 0.69 -13.99 11.74
N GLU A 60 1.18 -13.47 10.60
CA GLU A 60 2.50 -12.87 10.48
C GLU A 60 2.55 -11.43 11.01
N LEU A 61 1.39 -10.79 11.15
CA LEU A 61 1.23 -9.42 11.60
C LEU A 61 0.39 -9.43 12.89
N PRO A 62 1.02 -9.54 14.07
CA PRO A 62 0.31 -9.68 15.32
C PRO A 62 -0.73 -8.58 15.53
N GLY A 63 -1.96 -9.00 15.84
CA GLY A 63 -3.10 -8.11 16.04
C GLY A 63 -3.71 -7.51 14.77
N CYS A 64 -3.25 -7.91 13.58
CA CYS A 64 -3.83 -7.49 12.31
C CYS A 64 -5.00 -8.42 11.96
N MET A 65 -6.21 -7.91 12.15
CA MET A 65 -7.47 -8.62 11.89
C MET A 65 -8.46 -7.68 11.23
N ALA A 66 -9.32 -8.22 10.36
CA ALA A 66 -10.40 -7.48 9.71
C ALA A 66 -11.67 -8.32 9.68
N ASP A 67 -12.83 -7.67 9.71
CA ASP A 67 -14.12 -8.32 9.56
C ASP A 67 -14.85 -7.86 8.29
N GLY A 68 -15.85 -8.64 7.86
CA GLY A 68 -16.76 -8.28 6.77
C GLY A 68 -17.96 -9.20 6.68
N GLN A 69 -19.08 -8.71 6.15
CA GLN A 69 -20.31 -9.50 5.99
C GLN A 69 -20.19 -10.55 4.89
N THR A 70 -19.21 -10.39 4.00
CA THR A 70 -18.88 -11.34 2.94
C THR A 70 -17.39 -11.63 2.93
N TYR A 71 -16.99 -12.78 2.36
CA TYR A 71 -15.57 -13.09 2.15
C TYR A 71 -14.81 -11.98 1.43
N GLN A 72 -15.41 -11.40 0.39
CA GLN A 72 -14.80 -10.36 -0.43
C GLN A 72 -14.60 -9.08 0.37
N GLU A 73 -15.59 -8.70 1.17
CA GLU A 73 -15.50 -7.53 2.04
C GLU A 73 -14.43 -7.72 3.11
N ALA A 74 -14.43 -8.88 3.78
CA ALA A 74 -13.46 -9.17 4.83
C ALA A 74 -12.02 -9.17 4.30
N VAL A 75 -11.80 -9.73 3.10
CA VAL A 75 -10.50 -9.67 2.40
C VAL A 75 -10.15 -8.23 2.02
N SER A 76 -11.08 -7.47 1.45
CA SER A 76 -10.83 -6.07 1.08
C SER A 76 -10.46 -5.22 2.30
N ASN A 77 -11.11 -5.45 3.44
CA ASN A 77 -10.81 -4.78 4.70
C ASN A 77 -9.43 -5.20 5.24
N ALA A 78 -9.08 -6.49 5.13
CA ALA A 78 -7.77 -6.99 5.51
C ALA A 78 -6.64 -6.33 4.69
N GLU A 79 -6.81 -6.14 3.38
CA GLU A 79 -5.82 -5.45 2.53
C GLU A 79 -5.55 -4.01 3.01
N ILE A 80 -6.59 -3.31 3.48
CA ILE A 80 -6.48 -1.95 4.03
C ILE A 80 -5.72 -1.99 5.37
N ILE A 81 -6.14 -2.85 6.31
CA ILE A 81 -5.53 -2.91 7.64
C ILE A 81 -4.07 -3.37 7.58
N ILE A 82 -3.71 -4.28 6.67
CA ILE A 82 -2.30 -4.67 6.44
C ILE A 82 -1.46 -3.44 6.04
N LYS A 83 -2.00 -2.59 5.17
CA LYS A 83 -1.30 -1.38 4.74
C LYS A 83 -1.09 -0.43 5.92
N GLU A 84 -2.14 -0.18 6.69
CA GLU A 84 -2.09 0.69 7.87
C GLU A 84 -1.11 0.15 8.92
N TRP A 85 -1.17 -1.15 9.22
CA TRP A 85 -0.26 -1.82 10.15
C TRP A 85 1.20 -1.61 9.72
N ILE A 86 1.51 -1.80 8.43
CA ILE A 86 2.86 -1.61 7.88
C ILE A 86 3.30 -0.15 7.93
N GLU A 87 2.40 0.80 7.69
CA GLU A 87 2.68 2.23 7.78
C GLU A 87 2.98 2.64 9.23
N THR A 88 2.13 2.24 10.18
CA THR A 88 2.37 2.47 11.62
C THR A 88 3.65 1.81 12.10
N ALA A 89 3.95 0.58 11.68
CA ALA A 89 5.21 -0.09 12.04
C ALA A 89 6.43 0.71 11.58
N LYS A 90 6.40 1.31 10.37
CA LYS A 90 7.48 2.19 9.88
C LYS A 90 7.60 3.48 10.67
N GLU A 91 6.48 4.12 11.00
CA GLU A 91 6.48 5.36 11.78
C GLU A 91 7.04 5.15 13.19
N MET A 92 6.83 3.96 13.74
CA MET A 92 7.33 3.56 15.06
C MET A 92 8.73 2.92 15.02
N ASP A 93 9.38 2.89 13.86
CA ASP A 93 10.67 2.20 13.63
C ASP A 93 10.69 0.74 14.14
N ARG A 94 9.57 0.04 13.93
CA ARG A 94 9.41 -1.38 14.27
C ARG A 94 9.77 -2.26 13.08
N ASP A 95 10.32 -3.44 13.39
CA ASP A 95 10.57 -4.45 12.38
C ASP A 95 9.27 -4.93 11.73
N ILE A 96 9.25 -4.92 10.40
CA ILE A 96 8.12 -5.43 9.61
C ILE A 96 8.41 -6.89 9.25
N PRO A 97 7.59 -7.85 9.73
CA PRO A 97 7.74 -9.25 9.38
C PRO A 97 7.67 -9.46 7.87
N LYS A 98 8.56 -10.30 7.33
CA LYS A 98 8.48 -10.68 5.91
C LYS A 98 7.41 -11.75 5.73
N PRO A 99 6.64 -11.73 4.63
CA PRO A 99 5.73 -12.83 4.32
C PRO A 99 6.49 -14.15 4.15
N LYS A 100 6.07 -15.18 4.86
CA LYS A 100 6.67 -16.53 4.85
C LYS A 100 6.05 -17.43 3.78
N GLY A 101 4.97 -16.99 3.13
CA GLY A 101 4.23 -17.78 2.14
C GLY A 101 3.31 -18.77 2.84
N LYS A 102 3.05 -19.94 2.21
CA LYS A 102 2.15 -20.96 2.75
C LYS A 102 2.68 -21.50 4.09
N LEU A 103 2.07 -21.09 5.18
CA LEU A 103 2.15 -21.70 6.50
C LEU A 103 1.38 -23.02 6.44
N MET A 104 1.98 -24.06 7.01
CA MET A 104 1.34 -25.36 7.11
C MET A 104 0.49 -25.35 8.37
N TYR A 105 -0.74 -24.83 8.28
CA TYR A 105 -1.77 -25.14 9.27
C TYR A 105 -2.28 -26.55 8.96
N ALA A 106 -1.90 -27.50 9.82
CA ALA A 106 -2.28 -28.91 9.74
C ALA A 106 -3.57 -29.17 10.52
#